data_AF-K5X9B4-F1
#
_entry.id   AF-K5X9B4-F1
#
_cell.length_a   1.000
_cell.length_b   1.000
_cell.length_c   1.000
_cell.angle_alpha   90.00
_cell.angle_beta   90.00
_cell.angle_gamma   90.00
#
_symmetry.space_group_name_H-M   'P 1'
#
loop_
_entity.id
_entity.type
_entity.pdbx_description
1 polymer ?
#
loop_
_entity_poly.entity_id
_entity_poly.type
_entity_poly.pdbx_seq_one_letter_code
_entity_poly.pdbx_strand_id
1 'polypeptide(L)'
;MFTLPQPSSPDTDDVKPVIPVTESCEVMTTLLRFVYPLPDPHLSSLDEFGPILDAAIKYDLQNVISTLRRFLCSSENLRKSPMQVYAIACRFDLEEEAQIASSHTLSFNILDGPSDEDLKYISAWHYRRLLSLHHTRSKNAQEIIDPTNCPPEIKCMQCNSAFYTSHGQPKWYYDWEKQAKEELAVRPVSDVIFSMDFIAKATKASGCSRCSESVFQCWTWLEQMKQKMDALPTTI
;
A
#
# COMPACT_ATOMS: atom_id res chain seq x y z
N MET A 1 -24.39 11.80 -31.63
CA MET A 1 -25.53 12.59 -31.12
C MET A 1 -26.76 12.62 -32.05
N PHE A 2 -26.71 12.16 -33.31
CA PHE A 2 -27.85 12.26 -34.27
C PHE A 2 -28.60 10.94 -34.56
N THR A 3 -28.48 9.92 -33.71
CA THR A 3 -29.09 8.59 -33.93
C THR A 3 -29.95 8.10 -32.76
N LEU A 4 -30.31 8.97 -31.83
CA LEU A 4 -31.25 8.60 -30.77
C LEU A 4 -32.66 8.49 -31.36
N PRO A 5 -33.42 7.41 -31.07
CA PRO A 5 -34.77 7.24 -31.58
C PRO A 5 -35.64 8.43 -31.14
N GLN A 6 -36.12 9.18 -32.12
CA GLN A 6 -37.04 10.30 -31.90
C GLN A 6 -38.49 9.78 -31.91
N PRO A 7 -39.38 10.34 -31.07
CA PRO A 7 -40.80 10.03 -31.15
C PRO A 7 -41.37 10.43 -32.53
N SER A 8 -42.25 9.60 -33.07
CA SER A 8 -42.73 9.66 -34.47
C SER A 8 -43.73 10.79 -34.74
N SER A 9 -44.28 11.42 -33.71
CA SER A 9 -45.34 12.42 -33.83
C SER A 9 -45.32 13.43 -32.67
N PRO A 10 -45.54 14.73 -32.95
CA PRO A 10 -45.58 15.78 -31.93
C PRO A 10 -46.85 15.79 -31.06
N ASP A 11 -47.89 15.01 -31.39
CA ASP A 11 -49.21 15.06 -30.73
C ASP A 11 -49.44 14.02 -29.60
N THR A 12 -48.41 13.26 -29.22
CA THR A 12 -48.47 12.37 -28.05
C THR A 12 -47.48 12.86 -26.99
N ASP A 13 -47.88 13.89 -26.24
CA ASP A 13 -47.10 14.53 -25.18
C ASP A 13 -46.64 13.56 -24.05
N ASP A 14 -47.19 12.34 -23.99
CA ASP A 14 -46.90 11.38 -22.91
C ASP A 14 -45.80 10.35 -23.20
N VAL A 15 -45.32 10.19 -24.45
CA VAL A 15 -44.34 9.14 -24.78
C VAL A 15 -42.92 9.70 -24.85
N LYS A 16 -42.23 9.70 -23.70
CA LYS A 16 -40.80 10.05 -23.62
C LYS A 16 -39.96 9.00 -24.38
N PRO A 17 -38.94 9.42 -25.15
CA PRO A 17 -38.04 8.48 -25.82
C PRO A 17 -37.29 7.64 -24.79
N VAL A 18 -37.38 6.31 -24.93
CA VAL A 18 -36.69 5.35 -24.04
C VAL A 18 -35.36 4.98 -24.67
N ILE A 19 -34.27 5.23 -23.95
CA ILE A 19 -32.92 4.85 -24.36
C ILE A 19 -32.50 3.66 -23.50
N PRO A 20 -32.35 2.45 -24.07
CA PRO A 20 -31.84 1.32 -23.33
C PRO A 20 -30.36 1.54 -22.98
N VAL A 21 -30.01 1.30 -21.72
CA VAL A 21 -28.64 1.38 -21.19
C VAL A 21 -28.24 0.02 -20.63
N THR A 22 -26.94 -0.28 -20.65
CA THR A 22 -26.42 -1.59 -20.18
C THR A 22 -26.09 -1.57 -18.69
N GLU A 23 -25.92 -0.38 -18.12
CA GLU A 23 -25.54 -0.10 -16.75
C GLU A 23 -26.72 -0.32 -15.81
N SER A 24 -26.41 -0.68 -14.56
CA SER A 24 -27.45 -0.81 -13.53
C SER A 24 -28.07 0.55 -13.19
N CYS A 25 -29.28 0.51 -12.61
CA CYS A 25 -29.98 1.71 -12.15
C CYS A 25 -29.14 2.52 -11.14
N GLU A 26 -28.41 1.83 -10.26
CA GLU A 26 -27.55 2.45 -9.24
C GLU A 26 -26.35 3.19 -9.85
N VAL A 27 -25.66 2.55 -10.80
CA VAL A 27 -24.51 3.14 -11.51
C VAL A 27 -24.96 4.36 -12.31
N MET A 28 -26.06 4.23 -13.06
CA MET A 28 -26.59 5.32 -13.87
C MET A 28 -27.04 6.50 -13.00
N THR A 29 -27.74 6.22 -11.90
CA THR A 29 -28.17 7.25 -10.94
C THR A 29 -26.97 8.00 -10.36
N THR A 30 -25.91 7.26 -10.00
CA THR A 30 -24.69 7.83 -9.43
C THR A 30 -23.95 8.70 -10.45
N LEU A 31 -23.81 8.23 -11.69
CA LEU A 31 -23.23 9.01 -12.78
C LEU A 31 -24.01 10.29 -13.06
N LEU A 32 -25.34 10.21 -13.17
CA LEU A 32 -26.18 11.39 -13.41
C LEU A 32 -26.04 12.41 -12.28
N ARG A 33 -25.91 11.97 -11.02
CA ARG A 33 -25.67 12.90 -9.89
C ARG A 33 -24.37 13.68 -10.00
N PHE A 34 -23.32 13.12 -10.63
CA PHE A 34 -22.11 13.88 -10.92
C PHE A 34 -22.27 14.88 -12.08
N VAL A 35 -23.19 14.62 -13.01
CA VAL A 35 -23.44 15.50 -14.18
C VAL A 35 -24.36 16.66 -13.81
N TYR A 36 -25.37 16.40 -12.99
CA TYR A 36 -26.29 17.43 -12.51
C TYR A 36 -25.64 18.26 -11.39
N PRO A 37 -26.07 19.53 -11.18
CA PRO A 37 -25.56 20.40 -10.13
C PRO A 37 -26.10 19.98 -8.75
N LEU A 38 -25.74 18.76 -8.34
CA LEU A 38 -26.06 18.15 -7.07
C LEU A 38 -24.76 17.90 -6.30
N PRO A 39 -24.83 17.68 -4.98
CA PRO A 39 -23.67 17.25 -4.21
C PRO A 39 -23.17 15.89 -4.72
N ASP A 40 -21.84 15.77 -4.83
CA ASP A 40 -21.17 14.54 -5.23
C ASP A 40 -21.69 13.35 -4.39
N PRO A 41 -22.04 12.22 -5.03
CA PRO A 41 -22.47 11.03 -4.32
C PRO A 41 -21.33 10.47 -3.46
N HIS A 42 -21.69 10.03 -2.25
CA HIS A 42 -20.78 9.33 -1.37
C HIS A 42 -20.75 7.85 -1.78
N LEU A 43 -19.57 7.35 -2.15
CA LEU A 43 -19.35 5.93 -2.43
C LEU A 43 -18.92 5.24 -1.14
N SER A 44 -19.66 4.19 -0.75
CA SER A 44 -19.46 3.55 0.55
C SER A 44 -18.54 2.35 0.48
N SER A 45 -18.47 1.69 -0.67
CA SER A 45 -17.59 0.55 -0.94
C SER A 45 -16.70 0.80 -2.15
N LEU A 46 -15.48 0.24 -2.11
CA LEU A 46 -14.58 0.19 -3.26
C LEU A 46 -15.12 -0.69 -4.40
N ASP A 47 -16.02 -1.63 -4.10
CA ASP A 47 -16.65 -2.47 -5.11
C ASP A 47 -17.54 -1.67 -6.08
N GLU A 48 -18.11 -0.56 -5.60
CA GLU A 48 -18.92 0.35 -6.41
C GLU A 48 -18.08 1.11 -7.45
N PHE A 49 -16.78 1.29 -7.21
CA PHE A 49 -15.92 2.08 -8.09
C PHE A 49 -15.72 1.43 -9.45
N GLY A 50 -15.57 0.10 -9.49
CA GLY A 50 -15.39 -0.64 -10.75
C GLY A 50 -16.44 -0.32 -11.81
N PRO A 51 -17.73 -0.64 -11.57
CA PRO A 51 -18.77 -0.42 -12.57
C PRO A 51 -19.03 1.08 -12.85
N ILE A 52 -18.85 1.97 -11.88
CA ILE A 52 -19.00 3.42 -12.10
C ILE A 52 -17.87 3.94 -12.99
N LEU A 53 -16.63 3.51 -12.77
CA LEU A 53 -15.48 3.93 -13.56
C LEU A 53 -15.55 3.37 -14.98
N ASP A 54 -15.97 2.10 -15.15
CA ASP A 54 -16.26 1.51 -16.46
C ASP A 54 -17.25 2.37 -17.25
N ALA A 55 -18.37 2.75 -16.61
CA ALA A 55 -19.40 3.56 -17.24
C ALA A 55 -18.94 5.02 -17.48
N ALA A 56 -18.17 5.61 -16.55
CA ALA A 56 -17.60 6.95 -16.73
C ALA A 56 -16.63 7.01 -17.92
N ILE A 57 -15.80 5.97 -18.12
CA ILE A 57 -14.91 5.84 -19.28
C ILE A 57 -15.74 5.63 -20.56
N LYS A 58 -16.74 4.74 -20.52
CA LYS A 58 -17.62 4.48 -21.68
C LYS A 58 -18.34 5.73 -22.18
N TYR A 59 -18.78 6.60 -21.28
CA TYR A 59 -19.47 7.84 -21.60
C TYR A 59 -18.56 9.07 -21.69
N ASP A 60 -17.24 8.89 -21.59
CA ASP A 60 -16.22 9.95 -21.66
C ASP A 60 -16.45 11.10 -20.65
N LEU A 61 -16.85 10.76 -19.43
CA LEU A 61 -17.15 11.71 -18.35
C LEU A 61 -15.90 12.07 -17.55
N GLN A 62 -15.02 12.87 -18.13
CA GLN A 62 -13.70 13.23 -17.56
C GLN A 62 -13.73 13.81 -16.14
N ASN A 63 -14.74 14.63 -15.82
CA ASN A 63 -14.92 15.18 -14.48
C ASN A 63 -15.23 14.09 -13.43
N VAL A 64 -15.98 13.06 -13.84
CA VAL A 64 -16.30 11.93 -12.97
C VAL A 64 -15.06 11.07 -12.77
N ILE A 65 -14.33 10.77 -13.86
CA ILE A 65 -13.10 9.98 -13.81
C ILE A 65 -12.09 10.62 -12.86
N SER A 66 -11.80 11.90 -13.03
CA SER A 66 -10.86 12.63 -12.16
C SER A 66 -11.30 12.65 -10.69
N THR A 67 -12.60 12.80 -10.44
CA THR A 67 -13.16 12.78 -9.09
C THR A 67 -13.03 11.39 -8.46
N LEU A 68 -13.35 10.32 -9.19
CA LEU A 68 -13.21 8.93 -8.75
C LEU A 68 -11.74 8.57 -8.48
N ARG A 69 -10.80 8.98 -9.34
CA ARG A 69 -9.36 8.80 -9.13
C ARG A 69 -8.90 9.39 -7.80
N ARG A 70 -9.35 10.61 -7.49
CA ARG A 70 -9.06 11.27 -6.21
C ARG A 70 -9.67 10.55 -5.00
N PHE A 71 -10.91 10.06 -5.12
CA PHE A 71 -11.55 9.28 -4.05
C PHE A 71 -10.88 7.92 -3.83
N LEU A 72 -10.47 7.27 -4.92
CA LEU A 72 -9.76 6.00 -4.89
C LEU A 72 -8.43 6.12 -4.13
N CYS A 73 -7.67 7.19 -4.39
CA CYS A 73 -6.43 7.52 -3.68
C CYS A 73 -6.63 8.30 -2.37
N SER A 74 -7.83 8.29 -1.79
CA SER A 74 -8.01 8.86 -0.46
C SER A 74 -7.17 8.11 0.58
N SER A 75 -6.64 8.85 1.56
CA SER A 75 -5.78 8.28 2.60
C SER A 75 -6.48 7.19 3.43
N GLU A 76 -7.80 7.23 3.51
CA GLU A 76 -8.62 6.22 4.17
C GLU A 76 -8.59 4.89 3.42
N ASN A 77 -8.84 4.92 2.11
CA ASN A 77 -8.85 3.72 1.27
C ASN A 77 -7.47 3.10 1.15
N LEU A 78 -6.43 3.93 0.98
CA LEU A 78 -5.03 3.48 0.93
C LEU A 78 -4.55 2.83 2.23
N ARG A 79 -5.14 3.19 3.38
CA ARG A 79 -4.82 2.57 4.68
C ARG A 79 -5.66 1.33 4.96
N LYS A 80 -6.92 1.30 4.54
CA LYS A 80 -7.83 0.19 4.84
C LYS A 80 -7.62 -0.99 3.88
N SER A 81 -7.49 -0.72 2.59
CA SER A 81 -7.49 -1.75 1.53
C SER A 81 -6.61 -1.33 0.34
N PRO A 82 -5.29 -1.13 0.54
CA PRO A 82 -4.39 -0.71 -0.53
C PRO A 82 -4.33 -1.70 -1.69
N MET A 83 -4.54 -3.00 -1.44
CA MET A 83 -4.50 -4.01 -2.49
C MET A 83 -5.70 -3.92 -3.43
N GLN A 84 -6.89 -3.67 -2.89
CA GLN A 84 -8.09 -3.44 -3.70
C GLN A 84 -7.94 -2.18 -4.55
N VAL A 85 -7.40 -1.12 -3.95
CA VAL A 85 -7.09 0.13 -4.67
C VAL A 85 -6.09 -0.11 -5.81
N TYR A 86 -5.02 -0.87 -5.55
CA TYR A 86 -4.03 -1.24 -6.56
C TYR A 86 -4.66 -2.06 -7.70
N ALA A 87 -5.49 -3.06 -7.37
CA ALA A 87 -6.17 -3.89 -8.35
C ALA A 87 -7.12 -3.07 -9.25
N ILE A 88 -7.88 -2.14 -8.67
CA ILE A 88 -8.74 -1.22 -9.44
C ILE A 88 -7.87 -0.32 -10.33
N ALA A 89 -6.82 0.30 -9.79
CA ALA A 89 -5.94 1.16 -10.56
C ALA A 89 -5.32 0.42 -11.76
N CYS A 90 -4.82 -0.79 -11.55
CA CYS A 90 -4.27 -1.64 -12.62
C CYS A 90 -5.30 -2.10 -13.63
N ARG A 91 -6.56 -2.34 -13.23
CA ARG A 91 -7.63 -2.73 -14.15
C ARG A 91 -7.96 -1.62 -15.14
N PHE A 92 -7.85 -0.37 -14.70
CA PHE A 92 -8.20 0.83 -15.48
C PHE A 92 -6.97 1.55 -16.06
N ASP A 93 -5.80 0.91 -16.06
CA ASP A 93 -4.52 1.46 -16.53
C ASP A 93 -4.16 2.83 -15.90
N LEU A 94 -4.55 3.01 -14.64
CA LEU A 94 -4.28 4.20 -13.82
C LEU A 94 -2.90 4.09 -13.16
N GLU A 95 -1.84 4.28 -13.96
CA GLU A 95 -0.45 4.02 -13.51
C GLU A 95 -0.02 4.88 -12.32
N GLU A 96 -0.42 6.16 -12.26
CA GLU A 96 -0.07 7.05 -11.14
C GLU A 96 -0.69 6.57 -9.82
N GLU A 97 -1.97 6.21 -9.85
CA GLU A 97 -2.69 5.67 -8.71
C GLU A 97 -2.17 4.29 -8.31
N ALA A 98 -1.79 3.46 -9.29
CA ALA A 98 -1.18 2.16 -9.06
C ALA A 98 0.19 2.30 -8.36
N GLN A 99 0.99 3.29 -8.75
CA GLN A 99 2.25 3.60 -8.07
C GLN A 99 2.00 4.02 -6.61
N ILE A 100 1.07 4.95 -6.38
CA ILE A 100 0.71 5.39 -5.02
C ILE A 100 0.25 4.19 -4.19
N ALA A 101 -0.69 3.39 -4.70
CA ALA A 101 -1.22 2.23 -4.01
C ALA A 101 -0.14 1.18 -3.71
N SER A 102 0.77 0.93 -4.66
CA SER A 102 1.86 -0.04 -4.51
C SER A 102 2.75 0.28 -3.29
N SER A 103 3.01 1.56 -3.02
CA SER A 103 3.80 1.96 -1.85
C SER A 103 3.10 1.64 -0.52
N HIS A 104 1.77 1.76 -0.47
CA HIS A 104 0.98 1.43 0.70
C HIS A 104 0.86 -0.07 0.92
N THR A 105 0.91 -0.89 -0.13
CA THR A 105 0.90 -2.35 0.01
C THR A 105 2.11 -2.88 0.78
N LEU A 106 3.24 -2.16 0.81
CA LEU A 106 4.47 -2.58 1.52
C LEU A 106 4.24 -2.80 3.02
N SER A 107 3.26 -2.09 3.61
CA SER A 107 2.91 -2.23 5.03
C SER A 107 2.08 -3.47 5.34
N PHE A 108 1.63 -4.20 4.32
CA PHE A 108 0.74 -5.35 4.43
C PHE A 108 1.43 -6.62 3.93
N ASN A 109 1.04 -7.76 4.51
CA ASN A 109 1.44 -9.05 4.00
C ASN A 109 0.63 -9.35 2.73
N ILE A 110 1.28 -9.42 1.56
CA ILE A 110 0.59 -9.73 0.30
C ILE A 110 0.06 -11.17 0.25
N LEU A 111 0.64 -12.10 1.00
CA LEU A 111 0.25 -13.51 0.91
C LEU A 111 -0.95 -13.84 1.79
N ASP A 112 -1.07 -13.20 2.95
CA ASP A 112 -2.18 -13.45 3.90
C ASP A 112 -3.25 -12.34 3.89
N GLY A 113 -2.95 -11.20 3.28
CA GLY A 113 -3.77 -9.99 3.36
C GLY A 113 -4.90 -9.84 2.33
N PRO A 114 -4.74 -10.21 1.05
CA PRO A 114 -5.75 -9.91 0.03
C PRO A 114 -6.90 -10.92 0.05
N SER A 115 -8.12 -10.43 -0.16
CA SER A 115 -9.23 -11.32 -0.47
C SER A 115 -9.13 -11.77 -1.93
N ASP A 116 -9.63 -12.99 -2.21
CA ASP A 116 -9.65 -13.52 -3.58
C ASP A 116 -10.43 -12.60 -4.55
N GLU A 117 -11.41 -11.84 -4.05
CA GLU A 117 -12.18 -10.90 -4.85
C GLU A 117 -11.37 -9.65 -5.25
N ASP A 118 -10.44 -9.19 -4.40
CA ASP A 118 -9.54 -8.07 -4.72
C ASP A 118 -8.57 -8.44 -5.85
N LEU A 119 -8.14 -9.71 -5.89
CA LEU A 119 -7.21 -10.24 -6.89
C LEU A 119 -7.90 -10.69 -8.17
N LYS A 120 -9.22 -10.83 -8.19
CA LYS A 120 -9.97 -11.42 -9.30
C LYS A 120 -9.77 -10.71 -10.63
N TYR A 121 -9.60 -9.40 -10.60
CA TYR A 121 -9.51 -8.57 -11.80
C TYR A 121 -8.09 -8.05 -12.09
N ILE A 122 -7.10 -8.42 -11.27
CA ILE A 122 -5.72 -8.02 -11.53
C ILE A 122 -5.10 -8.90 -12.61
N SER A 123 -4.39 -8.29 -13.55
CA SER A 123 -3.62 -9.10 -14.51
C SER A 123 -2.43 -9.76 -13.80
N ALA A 124 -2.06 -10.96 -14.24
CA ALA A 124 -0.90 -11.67 -13.71
C ALA A 124 0.40 -10.85 -13.85
N TRP A 125 0.47 -9.98 -14.86
CA TRP A 125 1.58 -9.06 -15.07
C TRP A 125 1.69 -8.02 -13.94
N HIS A 126 0.60 -7.34 -13.61
CA HIS A 126 0.56 -6.36 -12.52
C HIS A 126 0.86 -7.01 -11.16
N TYR A 127 0.25 -8.18 -10.90
CA TYR A 127 0.52 -8.93 -9.68
C TYR A 127 2.00 -9.32 -9.54
N ARG A 128 2.63 -9.81 -10.62
CA ARG A 128 4.05 -10.15 -10.62
C ARG A 128 4.94 -8.92 -10.41
N ARG A 129 4.57 -7.75 -10.95
CA ARG A 129 5.29 -6.48 -10.73
C ARG A 129 5.25 -6.09 -9.25
N LEU A 130 4.09 -6.22 -8.60
CA LEU A 130 3.93 -5.98 -7.16
C LEU A 130 4.77 -6.94 -6.30
N LEU A 131 4.73 -8.24 -6.61
CA LEU A 131 5.56 -9.23 -5.90
C LEU A 131 7.05 -8.95 -6.07
N SER A 132 7.47 -8.55 -7.28
CA SER A 132 8.86 -8.19 -7.56
C SER A 132 9.31 -6.97 -6.74
N LEU A 133 8.45 -5.96 -6.58
CA LEU A 133 8.72 -4.80 -5.73
C LEU A 133 8.98 -5.23 -4.29
N HIS A 134 8.08 -6.03 -3.70
CA HIS A 134 8.22 -6.51 -2.33
C HIS A 134 9.45 -7.38 -2.13
N HIS A 135 9.69 -8.32 -3.05
CA HIS A 135 10.86 -9.20 -2.99
C HIS A 135 12.17 -8.41 -3.07
N THR A 136 12.27 -7.49 -4.04
CA THR A 136 13.48 -6.67 -4.24
C THR A 136 13.72 -5.76 -3.03
N ARG A 137 12.67 -5.12 -2.52
CA ARG A 137 12.77 -4.25 -1.34
C ARG A 137 13.14 -5.03 -0.08
N SER A 138 12.51 -6.19 0.15
CA SER A 138 12.86 -7.08 1.27
C SER A 138 14.33 -7.50 1.20
N LYS A 139 14.81 -7.91 0.02
CA LYS A 139 16.20 -8.30 -0.17
C LYS A 139 17.17 -7.15 0.16
N ASN A 140 16.95 -5.98 -0.44
CA ASN A 140 17.81 -4.81 -0.21
C ASN A 140 17.76 -4.33 1.25
N ALA A 141 16.59 -4.41 1.90
CA ALA A 141 16.43 -4.08 3.32
C ALA A 141 17.21 -5.05 4.22
N GLN A 142 17.17 -6.36 3.92
CA GLN A 142 17.95 -7.35 4.66
C GLN A 142 19.46 -7.19 4.45
N GLU A 143 19.90 -6.76 3.26
CA GLU A 143 21.32 -6.43 2.99
C GLU A 143 21.80 -5.22 3.81
N ILE A 144 20.93 -4.22 4.06
CA ILE A 144 21.27 -3.07 4.92
C ILE A 144 21.49 -3.52 6.38
N ILE A 145 20.69 -4.49 6.84
CA ILE A 145 20.74 -5.04 8.21
C ILE A 145 21.84 -6.11 8.37
N ASP A 146 22.61 -6.42 7.32
CA ASP A 146 23.67 -7.42 7.39
C ASP A 146 24.64 -7.14 8.56
N PRO A 147 25.00 -8.16 9.36
CA PRO A 147 25.88 -8.00 10.52
C PRO A 147 27.25 -7.39 10.17
N THR A 148 27.70 -7.54 8.93
CA THR A 148 28.94 -6.89 8.43
C THR A 148 28.86 -5.36 8.42
N ASN A 149 27.66 -4.78 8.39
CA ASN A 149 27.43 -3.34 8.42
C ASN A 149 27.32 -2.77 9.85
N CYS A 150 27.37 -3.62 10.89
CA CYS A 150 27.35 -3.15 12.27
C CYS A 150 28.67 -2.41 12.60
N PRO A 151 28.60 -1.14 13.05
CA PRO A 151 29.78 -0.42 13.49
C PRO A 151 30.44 -1.12 14.69
N PRO A 152 31.78 -1.21 14.73
CA PRO A 152 32.50 -1.77 15.86
C PRO A 152 32.31 -0.97 17.17
N GLU A 153 31.79 0.26 17.09
CA GLU A 153 31.47 1.12 18.22
C GLU A 153 30.23 0.66 19.00
N ILE A 154 29.35 -0.16 18.40
CA ILE A 154 28.14 -0.65 19.07
C ILE A 154 28.51 -1.78 20.01
N LYS A 155 28.64 -1.45 21.29
CA LYS A 155 28.97 -2.41 22.35
C LYS A 155 28.02 -2.29 23.53
N CYS A 156 27.81 -3.41 24.20
CA CYS A 156 27.14 -3.46 25.49
C CYS A 156 28.17 -3.80 26.57
N MET A 157 28.20 -3.01 27.65
CA MET A 157 29.14 -3.20 28.77
C MET A 157 29.08 -4.59 29.41
N GLN A 158 27.94 -5.29 29.31
CA GLN A 158 27.77 -6.62 29.89
C GLN A 158 27.96 -7.75 28.86
N CYS A 159 27.55 -7.54 27.60
CA CYS A 159 27.74 -8.55 26.56
C CYS A 159 29.18 -8.61 26.03
N ASN A 160 29.90 -7.49 26.07
CA ASN A 160 31.23 -7.34 25.49
C ASN A 160 32.34 -7.21 26.56
N SER A 161 32.07 -7.57 27.82
CA SER A 161 33.03 -7.44 28.92
C SER A 161 34.15 -8.48 28.89
N ALA A 162 33.92 -9.66 28.30
CA ALA A 162 34.90 -10.73 28.24
C ALA A 162 35.75 -10.63 26.97
N PHE A 163 37.02 -11.06 27.05
CA PHE A 163 37.98 -11.00 25.94
C PHE A 163 37.44 -11.65 24.66
N TYR A 164 36.85 -12.84 24.76
CA TYR A 164 36.29 -13.57 23.61
C TYR A 164 35.00 -12.95 23.05
N THR A 165 34.32 -12.08 23.79
CA THR A 165 33.12 -11.34 23.34
C THR A 165 33.38 -9.89 22.94
N SER A 166 34.60 -9.40 23.16
CA SER A 166 34.94 -7.97 23.02
C SER A 166 34.86 -7.45 21.58
N HIS A 167 35.01 -8.35 20.61
CA HIS A 167 34.91 -8.08 19.16
C HIS A 167 33.56 -8.49 18.55
N GLY A 168 32.70 -9.16 19.32
CA GLY A 168 31.38 -9.59 18.85
C GLY A 168 30.33 -8.49 18.97
N GLN A 169 29.18 -8.69 18.33
CA GLN A 169 28.04 -7.80 18.49
C GLN A 169 27.34 -8.06 19.83
N PRO A 170 26.64 -7.07 20.41
CA PRO A 170 25.86 -7.27 21.62
C PRO A 170 24.65 -8.17 21.35
N LYS A 171 24.18 -8.90 22.37
CA LYS A 171 23.09 -9.87 22.23
C LYS A 171 21.81 -9.28 21.64
N TRP A 172 21.46 -8.05 22.04
CA TRP A 172 20.27 -7.37 21.51
C TRP A 172 20.31 -7.18 20.00
N TYR A 173 21.51 -6.98 19.44
CA TYR A 173 21.67 -6.81 17.99
C TYR A 173 21.32 -8.10 17.27
N TYR A 174 21.83 -9.25 17.73
CA TYR A 174 21.48 -10.54 17.14
C TYR A 174 19.98 -10.84 17.20
N ASP A 175 19.35 -10.58 18.36
CA ASP A 175 17.91 -10.81 18.52
C ASP A 175 17.07 -9.84 17.70
N TRP A 176 17.51 -8.59 17.57
CA TRP A 176 16.88 -7.58 16.73
C TRP A 176 17.04 -7.92 15.24
N GLU A 177 18.25 -8.26 14.79
CA GLU A 177 18.57 -8.62 13.41
C GLU A 177 17.71 -9.80 12.95
N LYS A 178 17.63 -10.85 13.78
CA LYS A 178 16.82 -12.04 13.50
C LYS A 178 15.33 -11.66 13.35
N GLN A 179 14.76 -10.97 14.33
CA GLN A 179 13.36 -10.57 14.30
C GLN A 179 13.08 -9.58 13.16
N ALA A 180 14.01 -8.67 12.87
CA ALA A 180 13.88 -7.70 11.80
C ALA A 180 13.88 -8.38 10.42
N LYS A 181 14.74 -9.38 10.20
CA LYS A 181 14.74 -10.18 8.96
C LYS A 181 13.44 -10.95 8.77
N GLU A 182 12.90 -11.53 9.85
CA GLU A 182 11.61 -12.22 9.84
C GLU A 182 10.46 -11.25 9.49
N GLU A 183 10.41 -10.06 10.11
CA GLU A 183 9.39 -9.05 9.79
C GLU A 183 9.54 -8.48 8.38
N LEU A 184 10.77 -8.18 7.92
CA LEU A 184 11.01 -7.63 6.59
C LEU A 184 10.66 -8.59 5.46
N ALA A 185 10.76 -9.90 5.70
CA ALA A 185 10.32 -10.91 4.76
C ALA A 185 8.80 -10.87 4.51
N VAL A 186 8.03 -10.38 5.49
CA VAL A 186 6.57 -10.27 5.41
C VAL A 186 6.14 -8.85 5.02
N ARG A 187 6.76 -7.83 5.62
CA ARG A 187 6.44 -6.40 5.48
C ARG A 187 7.73 -5.61 5.31
N PRO A 188 8.14 -5.22 4.09
CA PRO A 188 9.40 -4.53 3.83
C PRO A 188 9.35 -3.02 4.19
N VAL A 189 8.99 -2.70 5.44
CA VAL A 189 8.86 -1.33 5.97
C VAL A 189 9.81 -1.12 7.15
N SER A 190 10.44 0.06 7.20
CA SER A 190 11.40 0.43 8.23
C SER A 190 10.74 0.79 9.57
N ASP A 191 9.55 1.40 9.55
CA ASP A 191 8.88 1.93 10.74
C ASP A 191 8.64 0.89 11.84
N VAL A 192 8.33 -0.35 11.45
CA VAL A 192 8.05 -1.43 12.41
C VAL A 192 9.32 -1.86 13.13
N ILE A 193 10.38 -2.19 12.38
CA ILE A 193 11.62 -2.75 12.92
C ILE A 193 12.46 -1.74 13.73
N PHE A 194 12.30 -0.44 13.44
CA PHE A 194 12.95 0.65 14.17
C PHE A 194 12.04 1.30 15.23
N SER A 195 10.82 0.78 15.43
CA SER A 195 9.95 1.26 16.50
C SER A 195 10.54 0.95 17.88
N MET A 196 10.29 1.84 18.83
CA MET A 196 10.75 1.66 20.21
C MET A 196 10.20 0.36 20.81
N ASP A 197 8.95 0.00 20.51
CA ASP A 197 8.32 -1.23 20.99
C ASP A 197 9.01 -2.48 20.45
N PHE A 198 9.38 -2.49 19.17
CA PHE A 198 10.07 -3.60 18.53
C PHE A 198 11.49 -3.77 19.09
N ILE A 199 12.25 -2.68 19.21
CA ILE A 199 13.60 -2.72 19.77
C ILE A 199 13.56 -3.09 21.25
N ALA A 200 12.58 -2.60 22.01
CA ALA A 200 12.36 -2.97 23.41
C ALA A 200 12.04 -4.46 23.57
N LYS A 201 11.26 -5.04 22.66
CA LYS A 201 10.98 -6.48 22.62
C LYS A 201 12.27 -7.29 22.35
N ALA A 202 13.08 -6.86 21.38
CA ALA A 202 14.35 -7.50 21.08
C ALA A 202 15.37 -7.41 22.23
N THR A 203 15.47 -6.26 22.89
CA THR A 203 16.34 -6.09 24.07
C THR A 203 15.89 -6.95 25.25
N LYS A 204 14.57 -7.06 25.50
CA LYS A 204 14.05 -7.97 26.53
C LYS A 204 14.35 -9.44 26.22
N ALA A 205 14.23 -9.85 24.96
CA ALA A 205 14.55 -11.21 24.52
C ALA A 205 16.03 -11.58 24.77
N SER A 206 16.93 -10.61 24.65
CA SER A 206 18.37 -10.81 24.88
C SER A 206 18.77 -11.18 26.30
N GLY A 207 17.88 -10.96 27.28
CA GLY A 207 18.11 -11.27 28.70
C GLY A 207 19.21 -10.44 29.37
N CYS A 208 19.69 -9.37 28.73
CA CYS A 208 20.75 -8.51 29.27
C CYS A 208 20.19 -7.18 29.80
N SER A 209 20.49 -6.85 31.06
CA SER A 209 20.00 -5.63 31.71
C SER A 209 20.60 -4.33 31.18
N ARG A 210 21.75 -4.39 30.49
CA ARG A 210 22.48 -3.21 29.97
C ARG A 210 22.38 -3.02 28.46
N CYS A 211 21.64 -3.87 27.76
CA CYS A 211 21.49 -3.71 26.31
C CYS A 211 20.60 -2.52 25.94
N SER A 212 19.68 -2.10 26.80
CA SER A 212 18.88 -0.87 26.59
C SER A 212 19.77 0.37 26.46
N GLU A 213 20.77 0.52 27.33
CA GLU A 213 21.69 1.66 27.29
C GLU A 213 22.59 1.63 26.04
N SER A 214 22.99 0.43 25.59
CA SER A 214 23.68 0.24 24.31
C SER A 214 22.84 0.73 23.12
N VAL A 215 21.54 0.41 23.11
CA VAL A 215 20.59 0.89 22.08
C VAL A 215 20.50 2.41 22.09
N PHE A 216 20.36 3.03 23.26
CA PHE A 216 20.30 4.50 23.36
C PHE A 216 21.57 5.18 22.84
N GLN A 217 22.74 4.61 23.12
CA GLN A 217 24.02 5.15 22.65
C GLN A 217 24.19 5.02 21.13
N CYS A 218 23.61 4.00 20.49
CA CYS A 218 23.69 3.81 19.05
C CYS A 218 22.45 4.30 18.28
N TRP A 219 21.58 5.12 18.90
CA TRP A 219 20.33 5.56 18.28
C TRP A 219 20.54 6.32 16.97
N THR A 220 21.54 7.19 16.89
CA THR A 220 21.86 7.96 15.67
C THR A 220 22.22 7.05 14.50
N TRP A 221 22.86 5.92 14.77
CA TRP A 221 23.18 4.93 13.76
C TRP A 221 21.93 4.14 13.31
N LEU A 222 21.04 3.77 14.24
CA LEU A 222 19.75 3.16 13.90
C LEU A 222 18.92 4.09 13.00
N GLU A 223 18.92 5.39 13.28
CA GLU A 223 18.23 6.40 12.48
C GLU A 223 18.82 6.54 11.07
N GLN A 224 20.15 6.48 10.93
CA GLN A 224 20.81 6.45 9.62
C GLN A 224 20.47 5.19 8.83
N MET A 225 20.39 4.03 9.47
CA MET A 225 19.94 2.81 8.79
C MET A 225 18.48 2.91 8.35
N LYS A 226 17.61 3.48 9.20
CA LYS A 226 16.22 3.76 8.83
C LYS A 226 16.15 4.63 7.56
N GLN A 227 16.90 5.73 7.52
CA GLN A 227 16.96 6.60 6.35
C GLN A 227 17.44 5.88 5.08
N LYS A 228 18.46 5.00 5.20
CA LYS A 228 18.93 4.19 4.06
C LYS A 228 17.85 3.23 3.56
N MET A 229 17.06 2.65 4.46
CA MET A 229 15.94 1.77 4.09
C MET A 229 14.78 2.55 3.47
N ASP A 230 14.49 3.74 3.97
CA ASP A 230 13.44 4.61 3.43
C ASP A 230 13.78 5.14 2.03
N ALA A 231 15.07 5.31 1.74
CA ALA A 231 15.57 5.69 0.41
C ALA A 231 15.46 4.57 -0.65
N LEU A 232 15.11 3.33 -0.26
CA LEU A 232 14.86 2.26 -1.23
C LEU A 232 13.62 2.55 -2.08
N PRO A 233 13.56 2.08 -3.33
CA PRO A 233 12.42 2.30 -4.21
C PRO A 233 11.11 1.77 -3.58
N THR A 234 10.12 2.66 -3.45
CA THR A 234 8.82 2.41 -2.79
C THR A 234 7.70 2.09 -3.77
N THR A 235 7.91 2.33 -5.07
CA THR A 235 6.89 2.17 -6.11
C THR A 235 7.36 1.22 -7.20
N ILE A 236 6.38 0.64 -7.90
CA ILE A 236 6.58 -0.23 -9.08
C ILE A 236 7.16 0.48 -10.30
#